data_AF-A0A6S7I6N0-F1
#
_entry.id   AF-A0A6S7I6N0-F1
#
_cell.length_a   1.000
_cell.length_b   1.000
_cell.length_c   1.000
_cell.angle_alpha   90.00
_cell.angle_beta   90.00
_cell.angle_gamma   90.00
#
_symmetry.space_group_name_H-M   'P 1'
#
loop_
_entity.id
_entity.type
_entity.pdbx_description
1 polymer ?
#
loop_
_entity_poly.entity_id
_entity_poly.type
_entity_poly.pdbx_seq_one_letter_code
_entity_poly.pdbx_strand_id
1 'polypeptide(L)'
;MDVADRTTGGAHLRDQLAERCQKLFQEFLEDFKVDGENKYMNEIQELIQPERNTLAVSFNDIESHNSKLSTIIQEEYYRVYQYLCNAVRNFTHDRFSSDTGQIPPGKDFYVSITELPTRHKIRELTSQKIGTLLRITGQVVRTHPVHPELVSGTFVCLDCQTVVKDVEQQFKYTQPTVCRNPVCQNRLRFMLDVNKSKFVDFQKVRIQETQAELPRGCIPRSLEIVLRAETVEQAQAGDKCDFIGTLIVVPDVSKLQMPGARAETSERQTGEGYNTDGIRGLKALGVRDLSYRLAFLACSVESTNPRFGGKDLDGDMTAEMIKKQMTDHEWETIYKMTKDKNLYQNLISSIFPTIHGNDEVKRGILLMLFGGVPKVTREGTTLRGDVNVCVVGDPSTAKSQFL
;
A
#
# COMPACT_ATOMS: atom_id res chain seq x y z
N MET A 1 -18.56 -44.11 6.83
CA MET A 1 -17.10 -44.28 6.83
C MET A 1 -16.53 -43.09 6.08
N ASP A 2 -16.43 -41.98 6.79
CA ASP A 2 -15.91 -40.73 6.26
C ASP A 2 -14.39 -40.82 6.17
N VAL A 3 -13.88 -40.85 4.95
CA VAL A 3 -12.45 -40.74 4.65
C VAL A 3 -12.10 -39.24 4.71
N ALA A 4 -12.24 -38.66 5.90
CA ALA A 4 -11.82 -37.30 6.20
C ALA A 4 -10.40 -37.33 6.77
N ASP A 5 -9.55 -36.44 6.23
CA ASP A 5 -8.30 -35.97 6.82
C ASP A 5 -7.15 -36.95 7.05
N ARG A 6 -6.77 -37.70 6.00
CA ARG A 6 -5.34 -37.99 5.82
C ARG A 6 -4.67 -36.78 5.17
N THR A 7 -4.18 -35.88 6.01
CA THR A 7 -3.26 -34.80 5.70
C THR A 7 -1.99 -35.35 5.03
N THR A 8 -2.01 -35.54 3.72
CA THR A 8 -0.79 -35.48 2.89
C THR A 8 -0.49 -34.02 2.55
N GLY A 9 -0.46 -33.16 3.57
CA GLY A 9 0.28 -31.91 3.49
C GLY A 9 1.73 -32.28 3.78
N GLY A 10 2.65 -31.97 2.88
CA GLY A 10 4.07 -32.03 3.22
C GLY A 10 4.29 -31.31 4.55
N ALA A 11 5.22 -31.79 5.38
CA ALA A 11 5.51 -31.21 6.68
C ALA A 11 5.65 -29.68 6.53
N HIS A 12 4.62 -28.93 6.92
CA HIS A 12 4.68 -27.48 6.95
C HIS A 12 5.74 -27.15 7.99
N LEU A 13 6.91 -26.73 7.53
CA LEU A 13 7.95 -26.20 8.40
C LEU A 13 7.31 -25.00 9.11
N ARG A 14 7.11 -25.13 10.42
CA ARG A 14 6.49 -24.06 11.22
C ARG A 14 7.42 -22.86 11.24
N ASP A 15 6.88 -21.72 10.84
CA ASP A 15 7.59 -20.47 10.90
C ASP A 15 7.54 -19.91 12.32
N GLN A 16 8.54 -20.26 13.13
CA GLN A 16 8.61 -19.85 14.53
C GLN A 16 8.63 -18.32 14.71
N LEU A 17 9.22 -17.59 13.77
CA LEU A 17 9.28 -16.13 13.79
C LEU A 17 7.89 -15.57 13.53
N ALA A 18 7.20 -16.06 12.51
CA ALA A 18 5.88 -15.58 12.16
C ALA A 18 4.81 -15.96 13.22
N GLU A 19 4.88 -17.15 13.80
CA GLU A 19 4.03 -17.54 14.94
C GLU A 19 4.27 -16.66 16.18
N ARG A 20 5.53 -16.29 16.45
CA ARG A 20 5.86 -15.36 17.52
C ARG A 20 5.31 -13.96 17.22
N CYS A 21 5.45 -13.48 15.98
CA CYS A 21 4.89 -12.21 15.53
C CYS A 21 3.36 -12.18 15.71
N GLN A 22 2.68 -13.27 15.33
CA GLN A 22 1.23 -13.42 15.52
C GLN A 22 0.82 -13.26 16.99
N LYS A 23 1.53 -13.92 17.92
CA LYS A 23 1.24 -13.83 19.36
C LYS A 23 1.49 -12.44 19.91
N LEU A 24 2.65 -11.84 19.59
CA LEU A 24 3.00 -10.49 20.03
C LEU A 24 2.01 -9.43 19.50
N PHE A 25 1.50 -9.62 18.28
CA PHE A 25 0.50 -8.73 17.71
C PHE A 25 -0.88 -8.92 18.35
N GLN A 26 -1.25 -10.16 18.71
CA GLN A 26 -2.47 -10.41 19.48
C GLN A 26 -2.39 -9.78 20.88
N GLU A 27 -1.27 -9.94 21.59
CA GLU A 27 -1.00 -9.27 22.88
C GLU A 27 -1.10 -7.75 22.75
N PHE A 28 -0.54 -7.16 21.68
CA PHE A 28 -0.69 -5.74 21.39
C PHE A 28 -2.16 -5.30 21.28
N LEU A 29 -3.00 -6.05 20.56
CA LEU A 29 -4.43 -5.73 20.42
C LEU A 29 -5.20 -5.87 21.75
N GLU A 30 -4.75 -6.72 22.66
CA GLU A 30 -5.35 -6.94 23.98
C GLU A 30 -4.98 -5.85 24.98
N ASP A 31 -3.70 -5.46 25.01
CA ASP A 31 -3.10 -4.64 26.05
C ASP A 31 -3.08 -3.14 25.71
N PHE A 32 -3.02 -2.76 24.43
CA PHE A 32 -2.81 -1.37 24.03
C PHE A 32 -4.00 -0.46 24.39
N LYS A 33 -3.72 0.55 25.23
CA LYS A 33 -4.69 1.53 25.74
C LYS A 33 -4.18 2.95 25.55
N VAL A 34 -5.06 3.81 25.08
CA VAL A 34 -4.84 5.26 25.00
C VAL A 34 -5.80 5.90 26.01
N ASP A 35 -5.27 6.66 26.96
CA ASP A 35 -6.05 7.33 28.01
C ASP A 35 -7.00 6.41 28.82
N GLY A 36 -6.64 5.13 28.94
CA GLY A 36 -7.42 4.12 29.65
C GLY A 36 -8.47 3.40 28.82
N GLU A 37 -8.68 3.80 27.56
CA GLU A 37 -9.60 3.18 26.61
C GLU A 37 -8.83 2.38 25.53
N ASN A 38 -9.41 1.28 25.06
CA ASN A 38 -8.82 0.50 23.98
C ASN A 38 -9.16 1.15 22.62
N LYS A 39 -8.18 1.83 22.01
CA LYS A 39 -8.33 2.54 20.72
C LYS A 39 -8.94 1.67 19.61
N TYR A 40 -8.47 0.43 19.48
CA TYR A 40 -8.85 -0.46 18.38
C TYR A 40 -10.18 -1.20 18.59
N MET A 41 -10.79 -1.14 19.78
CA MET A 41 -11.99 -1.94 20.07
C MET A 41 -13.20 -1.51 19.24
N ASN A 42 -13.37 -0.20 19.03
CA ASN A 42 -14.47 0.32 18.21
C ASN A 42 -14.34 -0.14 16.75
N GLU A 43 -13.13 -0.05 16.18
CA GLU A 43 -12.88 -0.53 14.82
C GLU A 43 -13.08 -2.05 14.70
N ILE A 44 -12.72 -2.81 15.72
CA ILE A 44 -12.90 -4.27 15.74
C ILE A 44 -14.38 -4.64 15.86
N GLN A 45 -15.19 -3.85 16.56
CA GLN A 45 -16.64 -4.03 16.59
C GLN A 45 -17.25 -3.73 15.20
N GLU A 46 -16.75 -2.72 14.50
CA GLU A 46 -17.16 -2.44 13.12
C GLU A 46 -16.74 -3.53 12.15
N LEU A 47 -15.62 -4.22 12.40
CA LEU A 47 -15.19 -5.40 11.65
C LEU A 47 -16.13 -6.60 11.77
N ILE A 48 -17.17 -6.56 12.59
CA ILE A 48 -18.21 -7.60 12.59
C ILE A 48 -19.17 -7.38 11.41
N GLN A 49 -19.37 -6.12 11.01
CA GLN A 49 -20.26 -5.77 9.90
C GLN A 49 -19.76 -6.39 8.59
N PRO A 50 -20.64 -6.95 7.73
CA PRO A 50 -20.22 -7.71 6.55
C PRO A 50 -19.48 -6.88 5.50
N GLU A 51 -19.68 -5.56 5.50
CA GLU A 51 -19.12 -4.64 4.49
C GLU A 51 -17.65 -4.28 4.77
N ARG A 52 -17.19 -4.35 6.03
CA ARG A 52 -15.85 -3.94 6.44
C ARG A 52 -14.98 -5.15 6.80
N ASN A 53 -13.82 -5.24 6.18
CA ASN A 53 -12.86 -6.34 6.30
C ASN A 53 -11.45 -5.90 6.74
N THR A 54 -11.15 -4.60 6.76
CA THR A 54 -9.79 -4.10 7.12
C THR A 54 -9.75 -3.39 8.47
N LEU A 55 -8.78 -3.79 9.31
CA LEU A 55 -8.39 -3.06 10.52
C LEU A 55 -7.26 -2.08 10.20
N ALA A 56 -7.42 -0.80 10.53
CA ALA A 56 -6.34 0.17 10.42
C ALA A 56 -5.55 0.22 11.72
N VAL A 57 -4.23 0.04 11.65
CA VAL A 57 -3.35 0.02 12.82
C VAL A 57 -2.22 1.00 12.62
N SER A 58 -2.04 1.91 13.58
CA SER A 58 -0.92 2.86 13.54
C SER A 58 0.39 2.15 13.85
N PHE A 59 1.40 2.41 13.02
CA PHE A 59 2.74 1.89 13.27
C PHE A 59 3.38 2.49 14.52
N ASN A 60 3.08 3.75 14.84
CA ASN A 60 3.60 4.41 16.05
C ASN A 60 3.10 3.71 17.32
N ASP A 61 1.85 3.25 17.32
CA ASP A 61 1.26 2.52 18.43
C ASP A 61 1.99 1.17 18.63
N ILE A 62 2.24 0.44 17.53
CA ILE A 62 3.01 -0.82 17.56
C ILE A 62 4.42 -0.58 18.11
N GLU A 63 5.09 0.48 17.64
CA GLU A 63 6.44 0.84 18.08
C GLU A 63 6.48 1.21 19.57
N SER A 64 5.49 1.96 20.06
CA SER A 64 5.38 2.37 21.46
C SER A 64 5.16 1.20 22.42
N HIS A 65 4.41 0.18 21.99
CA HIS A 65 4.13 -1.00 22.80
C HIS A 65 5.30 -1.99 22.76
N ASN A 66 5.80 -2.32 21.57
CA ASN A 66 6.83 -3.32 21.40
C ASN A 66 7.74 -3.05 20.20
N SER A 67 8.94 -2.53 20.47
CA SER A 67 9.97 -2.26 19.46
C SER A 67 10.46 -3.51 18.70
N LYS A 68 10.39 -4.70 19.30
CA LYS A 68 10.77 -5.95 18.61
C LYS A 68 9.74 -6.32 17.56
N LEU A 69 8.45 -6.14 17.87
CA LEU A 69 7.35 -6.40 16.95
C LEU A 69 7.41 -5.43 15.76
N SER A 70 7.61 -4.14 16.01
CA SER A 70 7.73 -3.13 14.94
C SER A 70 8.90 -3.44 14.00
N THR A 71 10.07 -3.82 14.54
CA THR A 71 11.24 -4.20 13.74
C THR A 71 10.96 -5.40 12.84
N ILE A 72 10.34 -6.46 13.38
CA ILE A 72 9.97 -7.65 12.61
C ILE A 72 8.98 -7.31 11.49
N ILE A 73 7.95 -6.52 11.79
CA ILE A 73 6.95 -6.09 10.82
C ILE A 73 7.59 -5.22 9.73
N GLN A 74 8.55 -4.37 10.09
CA GLN A 74 9.20 -3.48 9.14
C GLN A 74 10.14 -4.23 8.19
N GLU A 75 10.93 -5.18 8.69
CA GLU A 75 11.92 -5.92 7.90
C GLU A 75 11.30 -7.06 7.06
N GLU A 76 10.39 -7.85 7.64
CA GLU A 76 9.84 -9.05 6.99
C GLU A 76 8.31 -8.96 6.73
N TYR A 77 7.79 -7.76 6.46
CA TYR A 77 6.36 -7.49 6.31
C TYR A 77 5.63 -8.51 5.43
N TYR A 78 6.12 -8.75 4.20
CA TYR A 78 5.45 -9.62 3.23
C TYR A 78 5.29 -11.06 3.74
N ARG A 79 6.26 -11.55 4.53
CA ARG A 79 6.25 -12.90 5.10
C ARG A 79 5.29 -13.01 6.28
N VAL A 80 5.27 -12.00 7.15
CA VAL A 80 4.43 -12.01 8.37
C VAL A 80 3.01 -11.51 8.14
N TYR A 81 2.72 -10.86 7.02
CA TYR A 81 1.42 -10.25 6.72
C TYR A 81 0.22 -11.19 6.93
N GLN A 82 0.29 -12.43 6.43
CA GLN A 82 -0.79 -13.40 6.59
C GLN A 82 -1.02 -13.77 8.05
N TYR A 83 0.04 -13.79 8.86
CA TYR A 83 -0.02 -14.06 10.29
C TYR A 83 -0.61 -12.90 11.07
N LEU A 84 -0.36 -11.65 10.66
CA LEU A 84 -1.03 -10.46 11.23
C LEU A 84 -2.54 -10.52 10.96
N CYS A 85 -2.95 -10.88 9.75
CA CYS A 85 -4.36 -11.06 9.41
C CYS A 85 -5.00 -12.20 10.24
N ASN A 86 -4.27 -13.28 10.46
CA ASN A 86 -4.72 -14.38 11.33
C ASN A 86 -4.82 -13.96 12.81
N ALA A 87 -3.92 -13.10 13.30
CA ALA A 87 -3.99 -12.56 14.66
C ALA A 87 -5.28 -11.75 14.87
N VAL A 88 -5.65 -10.89 13.92
CA VAL A 88 -6.92 -10.14 13.96
C VAL A 88 -8.12 -11.09 13.92
N ARG A 89 -8.07 -12.15 13.10
CA ARG A 89 -9.12 -13.17 13.07
C ARG A 89 -9.26 -13.90 14.42
N ASN A 90 -8.16 -14.25 15.07
CA ASN A 90 -8.20 -14.93 16.36
C ASN A 90 -8.77 -13.99 17.44
N PHE A 91 -8.27 -12.75 17.50
CA PHE A 91 -8.72 -11.76 18.47
C PHE A 91 -10.23 -11.45 18.36
N THR A 92 -10.72 -11.26 17.12
CA THR A 92 -12.16 -11.06 16.85
C THR A 92 -12.99 -12.26 17.30
N HIS A 93 -12.54 -13.48 17.02
CA HIS A 93 -13.24 -14.70 17.43
C HIS A 93 -13.25 -14.89 18.95
N ASP A 94 -12.14 -14.60 19.64
CA ASP A 94 -12.02 -14.75 21.09
C ASP A 94 -12.97 -13.80 21.84
N ARG A 95 -13.16 -12.58 21.35
CA ARG A 95 -14.00 -11.55 22.00
C ARG A 95 -15.48 -11.63 21.66
N PHE A 96 -15.84 -12.02 20.44
CA PHE A 96 -17.22 -11.97 19.95
C PHE A 96 -17.89 -13.33 19.76
N SER A 97 -17.24 -14.42 20.18
CA SER A 97 -17.84 -15.76 20.16
C SER A 97 -19.09 -15.92 21.03
N SER A 98 -19.31 -15.05 22.03
CA SER A 98 -20.33 -15.25 23.06
C SER A 98 -21.55 -14.32 23.04
N ASP A 99 -21.50 -13.07 22.52
CA ASP A 99 -22.52 -12.09 22.95
C ASP A 99 -23.26 -11.26 21.88
N THR A 100 -22.80 -11.09 20.63
CA THR A 100 -23.62 -10.30 19.66
C THR A 100 -23.10 -10.43 18.23
N GLY A 101 -23.78 -11.23 17.39
CA GLY A 101 -23.50 -11.34 15.96
C GLY A 101 -22.51 -12.46 15.62
N GLN A 102 -22.99 -13.54 14.99
CA GLN A 102 -22.12 -14.57 14.42
C GLN A 102 -21.27 -13.94 13.31
N ILE A 103 -19.94 -13.98 13.46
CA ILE A 103 -19.01 -13.64 12.39
C ILE A 103 -19.38 -14.50 11.17
N PRO A 104 -19.61 -13.91 9.99
CA PRO A 104 -19.95 -14.66 8.80
C PRO A 104 -18.90 -15.75 8.53
N PRO A 105 -19.31 -17.03 8.35
CA PRO A 105 -18.38 -18.12 8.13
C PRO A 105 -17.60 -17.86 6.84
N GLY A 106 -16.27 -17.77 6.94
CA GLY A 106 -15.38 -17.52 5.80
C GLY A 106 -15.03 -16.05 5.54
N LYS A 107 -15.39 -15.14 6.46
CA LYS A 107 -14.93 -13.75 6.40
C LYS A 107 -13.40 -13.65 6.50
N ASP A 108 -12.80 -12.92 5.57
CA ASP A 108 -11.37 -12.61 5.58
C ASP A 108 -11.14 -11.24 6.24
N PHE A 109 -10.09 -11.17 7.05
CA PHE A 109 -9.67 -9.95 7.73
C PHE A 109 -8.35 -9.49 7.13
N TYR A 110 -8.25 -8.19 6.89
CA TYR A 110 -7.05 -7.52 6.40
C TYR A 110 -6.53 -6.55 7.45
N VAL A 111 -5.23 -6.27 7.39
CA VAL A 111 -4.58 -5.26 8.22
C VAL A 111 -3.98 -4.20 7.31
N SER A 112 -4.35 -2.94 7.54
CA SER A 112 -3.70 -1.78 6.93
C SER A 112 -2.84 -1.10 7.99
N ILE A 113 -1.57 -0.84 7.65
CA ILE A 113 -0.67 -0.12 8.54
C ILE A 113 -0.65 1.35 8.13
N THR A 114 -0.88 2.24 9.10
CA THR A 114 -0.91 3.69 8.93
C THR A 114 0.24 4.35 9.69
N GLU A 115 0.50 5.64 9.40
CA GLU A 115 1.42 6.49 10.17
C GLU A 115 2.89 6.02 10.26
N LEU A 116 3.42 5.36 9.23
CA LEU A 116 4.85 4.99 9.22
C LEU A 116 5.75 6.25 9.23
N PRO A 117 6.72 6.43 10.14
CA PRO A 117 7.45 7.70 10.27
C PRO A 117 8.38 8.02 9.10
N THR A 118 9.04 7.03 8.52
CA THR A 118 10.04 7.24 7.46
C THR A 118 9.37 7.37 6.08
N ARG A 119 9.63 8.47 5.36
CA ARG A 119 9.21 8.67 3.96
C ARG A 119 10.34 8.31 3.02
N HIS A 120 10.10 7.43 2.07
CA HIS A 120 11.06 7.08 1.02
C HIS A 120 10.68 7.64 -0.33
N LYS A 121 11.68 8.11 -1.06
CA LYS A 121 11.53 8.54 -2.45
C LYS A 121 11.51 7.33 -3.38
N ILE A 122 10.84 7.46 -4.52
CA ILE A 122 10.79 6.41 -5.56
C ILE A 122 12.21 6.01 -6.03
N ARG A 123 13.17 6.94 -6.04
CA ARG A 123 14.57 6.68 -6.42
C ARG A 123 15.35 5.82 -5.43
N GLU A 124 14.92 5.79 -4.16
CA GLU A 124 15.58 5.05 -3.09
C GLU A 124 15.10 3.59 -3.02
N LEU A 125 14.17 3.19 -3.91
CA LEU A 125 13.66 1.83 -3.98
C LEU A 125 14.68 0.96 -4.72
N THR A 126 15.36 0.10 -3.97
CA THR A 126 16.30 -0.90 -4.46
C THR A 126 15.81 -2.30 -4.11
N SER A 127 16.44 -3.33 -4.68
CA SER A 127 16.10 -4.74 -4.41
C SER A 127 16.28 -5.15 -2.94
N GLN A 128 17.09 -4.43 -2.16
CA GLN A 128 17.28 -4.71 -0.73
C GLN A 128 16.04 -4.41 0.10
N LYS A 129 15.13 -3.57 -0.41
CA LYS A 129 13.88 -3.19 0.26
C LYS A 129 12.67 -4.04 -0.18
N ILE A 130 12.92 -5.19 -0.82
CA ILE A 130 11.85 -6.11 -1.22
C ILE A 130 11.32 -6.80 0.04
N GLY A 131 10.00 -6.86 0.19
CA GLY A 131 9.35 -7.52 1.32
C GLY A 131 9.29 -6.72 2.62
N THR A 132 9.95 -5.55 2.68
CA THR A 132 9.93 -4.63 3.83
C THR A 132 8.73 -3.69 3.78
N LEU A 133 8.26 -3.22 4.93
CA LEU A 133 7.25 -2.16 5.02
C LEU A 133 7.88 -0.79 4.72
N LEU A 134 7.31 -0.08 3.75
CA LEU A 134 7.78 1.21 3.28
C LEU A 134 6.61 2.18 3.12
N ARG A 135 6.88 3.47 3.29
CA ARG A 135 6.00 4.56 2.89
C ARG A 135 6.63 5.32 1.73
N ILE A 136 5.93 5.39 0.61
CA ILE A 136 6.36 6.12 -0.58
C ILE A 136 5.37 7.23 -0.91
N THR A 137 5.89 8.35 -1.38
CA THR A 137 5.08 9.51 -1.79
C THR A 137 5.10 9.61 -3.31
N GLY A 138 3.98 9.98 -3.91
CA GLY A 138 3.91 10.13 -5.36
C GLY A 138 2.65 10.85 -5.82
N GLN A 139 2.75 11.48 -6.98
CA GLN A 139 1.57 11.99 -7.67
C GLN A 139 0.95 10.90 -8.52
N VAL A 140 -0.34 10.70 -8.39
CA VAL A 140 -1.10 9.73 -9.19
C VAL A 140 -1.28 10.29 -10.60
N VAL A 141 -0.72 9.60 -11.59
CA VAL A 141 -0.83 10.02 -13.01
C VAL A 141 -2.03 9.36 -13.67
N ARG A 142 -2.22 8.06 -13.40
CA ARG A 142 -3.26 7.28 -14.05
C ARG A 142 -3.76 6.18 -13.14
N THR A 143 -5.07 6.08 -13.01
CA THR A 143 -5.78 4.96 -12.41
C THR A 143 -6.30 4.02 -13.49
N HIS A 144 -6.24 2.72 -13.25
CA HIS A 144 -6.91 1.71 -14.07
C HIS A 144 -8.25 1.37 -13.41
N PRO A 145 -9.25 0.88 -14.18
CA PRO A 145 -10.50 0.42 -13.61
C PRO A 145 -10.27 -0.76 -12.65
N VAL A 146 -11.22 -0.93 -11.73
CA VAL A 146 -11.23 -2.04 -10.79
C VAL A 146 -11.52 -3.34 -11.51
N HIS A 147 -10.76 -4.38 -11.21
CA HIS A 147 -10.95 -5.72 -11.73
C HIS A 147 -10.90 -6.73 -10.58
N PRO A 148 -11.71 -7.80 -10.59
CA PRO A 148 -11.60 -8.85 -9.59
C PRO A 148 -10.33 -9.68 -9.82
N GLU A 149 -9.48 -9.80 -8.79
CA GLU A 149 -8.31 -10.67 -8.75
C GLU A 149 -8.65 -11.97 -8.03
N LEU A 150 -8.34 -13.11 -8.64
CA LEU A 150 -8.42 -14.42 -7.98
C LEU A 150 -7.27 -14.54 -6.98
N VAL A 151 -7.56 -14.55 -5.69
CA VAL A 151 -6.54 -14.71 -4.62
C VAL A 151 -6.37 -16.18 -4.24
N SER A 152 -7.48 -16.90 -4.15
CA SER A 152 -7.48 -18.33 -3.83
C SER A 152 -8.46 -19.07 -4.72
N GLY A 153 -7.95 -20.04 -5.48
CA GLY A 153 -8.72 -20.83 -6.43
C GLY A 153 -9.18 -22.15 -5.83
N THR A 154 -10.46 -22.47 -6.00
CA THR A 154 -10.97 -23.82 -5.81
C THR A 154 -11.03 -24.52 -7.15
N PHE A 155 -10.36 -25.67 -7.29
CA PHE A 155 -10.27 -26.41 -8.53
C PHE A 155 -10.97 -27.77 -8.43
N VAL A 156 -11.70 -28.15 -9.46
CA VAL A 156 -12.30 -29.48 -9.58
C VAL A 156 -11.50 -30.32 -10.56
N CYS A 157 -11.10 -31.51 -10.11
CA CYS A 157 -10.46 -32.50 -10.97
C CYS A 157 -11.49 -33.05 -11.98
N LEU A 158 -11.19 -32.99 -13.28
CA LEU A 158 -12.12 -33.49 -14.30
C LEU A 158 -12.17 -35.01 -14.39
N ASP A 159 -11.16 -35.72 -13.87
CA ASP A 159 -11.09 -37.18 -13.94
C ASP A 159 -11.77 -37.86 -12.74
N CYS A 160 -11.66 -37.30 -11.54
CA CYS A 160 -12.22 -37.90 -10.30
C CYS A 160 -13.18 -36.99 -9.53
N GLN A 161 -13.50 -35.81 -10.05
CA GLN A 161 -14.40 -34.81 -9.46
C GLN A 161 -14.02 -34.33 -8.04
N THR A 162 -12.82 -34.65 -7.58
CA THR A 162 -12.32 -34.19 -6.28
C THR A 162 -12.08 -32.68 -6.31
N VAL A 163 -12.63 -31.98 -5.32
CA VAL A 163 -12.48 -30.54 -5.14
C VAL A 163 -11.21 -30.26 -4.34
N VAL A 164 -10.29 -29.50 -4.94
CA VAL A 164 -9.07 -28.99 -4.33
C VAL A 164 -9.32 -27.52 -4.00
N LYS A 165 -9.57 -27.23 -2.72
CA LYS A 165 -9.78 -25.86 -2.22
C LYS A 165 -8.45 -25.20 -1.89
N ASP A 166 -8.50 -23.88 -1.76
CA ASP A 166 -7.44 -23.05 -1.18
C ASP A 166 -6.10 -23.08 -1.91
N VAL A 167 -6.13 -23.14 -3.25
CA VAL A 167 -4.93 -23.03 -4.08
C VAL A 167 -4.58 -21.56 -4.25
N GLU A 168 -3.54 -21.12 -3.53
CA GLU A 168 -3.06 -19.74 -3.59
C GLU A 168 -2.65 -19.31 -5.00
N GLN A 169 -3.03 -18.08 -5.36
CA GLN A 169 -2.69 -17.45 -6.63
C GLN A 169 -1.71 -16.31 -6.37
N GLN A 170 -0.42 -16.55 -6.63
CA GLN A 170 0.63 -15.56 -6.40
C GLN A 170 1.00 -14.85 -7.71
N PHE A 171 0.24 -13.80 -8.07
CA PHE A 171 0.45 -12.96 -9.26
C PHE A 171 0.50 -13.69 -10.61
N LYS A 172 0.16 -14.97 -10.63
CA LYS A 172 0.04 -15.83 -11.80
C LYS A 172 -1.06 -16.84 -11.54
N TYR A 173 -1.82 -17.15 -12.58
CA TYR A 173 -2.79 -18.23 -12.51
C TYR A 173 -2.07 -19.57 -12.36
N THR A 174 -2.28 -20.22 -11.24
CA THR A 174 -1.61 -21.47 -10.85
C THR A 174 -2.67 -22.53 -10.59
N GLN A 175 -2.52 -23.65 -11.29
CA GLN A 175 -3.34 -24.85 -11.09
C GLN A 175 -2.63 -25.83 -10.15
N PRO A 176 -3.36 -26.72 -9.46
CA PRO A 176 -2.76 -27.82 -8.72
C PRO A 176 -1.88 -28.68 -9.64
N THR A 177 -0.72 -29.11 -9.16
CA THR A 177 0.20 -29.97 -9.92
C THR A 177 -0.18 -31.44 -9.87
N VAL A 178 -0.85 -31.87 -8.82
CA VAL A 178 -1.31 -33.24 -8.59
C VAL A 178 -2.68 -33.20 -7.93
N CYS A 179 -3.56 -34.14 -8.29
CA CYS A 179 -4.85 -34.29 -7.64
C CYS A 179 -4.67 -34.68 -6.16
N ARG A 180 -5.50 -34.10 -5.27
CA ARG A 180 -5.49 -34.44 -3.83
C ARG A 180 -5.92 -35.88 -3.57
N ASN A 181 -6.70 -36.49 -4.47
CA ASN A 181 -7.11 -37.88 -4.33
C ASN A 181 -5.94 -38.82 -4.72
N PRO A 182 -5.43 -39.66 -3.80
CA PRO A 182 -4.26 -40.50 -4.05
C PRO A 182 -4.51 -41.58 -5.12
N VAL A 183 -5.76 -41.90 -5.43
CA VAL A 183 -6.13 -42.85 -6.49
C VAL A 183 -6.09 -42.18 -7.87
N CYS A 184 -6.19 -40.86 -7.93
CA CYS A 184 -6.24 -40.12 -9.19
C CYS A 184 -4.84 -39.64 -9.58
N GLN A 185 -4.40 -40.02 -10.78
CA GLN A 185 -3.09 -39.61 -11.33
C GLN A 185 -3.16 -38.33 -12.18
N ASN A 186 -4.27 -37.59 -12.12
CA ASN A 186 -4.42 -36.35 -12.88
C ASN A 186 -3.45 -35.25 -12.40
N ARG A 187 -2.85 -34.55 -13.38
CA ARG A 187 -1.87 -33.48 -13.16
C ARG A 187 -2.17 -32.19 -13.94
N LEU A 188 -3.12 -32.21 -14.86
CA LEU A 188 -3.35 -31.11 -15.81
C LEU A 188 -4.82 -30.72 -15.93
N ARG A 189 -5.74 -31.68 -15.77
CA ARG A 189 -7.16 -31.48 -16.09
C ARG A 189 -7.91 -30.95 -14.87
N PHE A 190 -7.64 -29.69 -14.53
CA PHE A 190 -8.32 -28.99 -13.46
C PHE A 190 -9.19 -27.87 -14.02
N MET A 191 -10.41 -27.76 -13.50
CA MET A 191 -11.35 -26.69 -13.82
C MET A 191 -11.53 -25.79 -12.61
N LEU A 192 -11.44 -24.47 -12.78
CA LEU A 192 -11.69 -23.51 -11.71
C LEU A 192 -13.20 -23.46 -11.39
N ASP A 193 -13.56 -23.66 -10.13
CA ASP A 193 -14.89 -23.40 -9.60
C ASP A 193 -14.95 -21.95 -9.11
N VAL A 194 -15.49 -21.06 -9.95
CA VAL A 194 -15.58 -19.62 -9.66
C VAL A 194 -16.44 -19.36 -8.42
N ASN A 195 -17.49 -20.16 -8.18
CA ASN A 195 -18.43 -19.90 -7.09
C ASN A 195 -17.83 -20.16 -5.70
N LYS A 196 -16.86 -21.07 -5.61
CA LYS A 196 -16.16 -21.43 -4.36
C LYS A 196 -14.76 -20.85 -4.28
N SER A 197 -14.38 -20.02 -5.24
CA SER A 197 -13.09 -19.34 -5.26
C SER A 197 -13.20 -17.99 -4.58
N LYS A 198 -12.08 -17.51 -4.03
CA LYS A 198 -11.99 -16.22 -3.38
C LYS A 198 -11.44 -15.18 -4.34
N PHE A 199 -12.21 -14.12 -4.54
CA PHE A 199 -11.83 -12.96 -5.33
C PHE A 199 -11.72 -11.74 -4.44
N VAL A 200 -10.80 -10.85 -4.79
CA VAL A 200 -10.62 -9.57 -4.12
C VAL A 200 -10.54 -8.50 -5.20
N ASP A 201 -11.13 -7.34 -4.93
CA ASP A 201 -11.03 -6.20 -5.85
C ASP A 201 -9.56 -5.76 -5.95
N PHE A 202 -9.11 -5.60 -7.18
CA PHE A 202 -7.76 -5.20 -7.52
C PHE A 202 -7.80 -3.95 -8.40
N GLN A 203 -6.94 -3.00 -8.09
CA GLN A 203 -6.76 -1.80 -8.89
C GLN A 203 -5.29 -1.50 -9.10
N LYS A 204 -4.95 -1.11 -10.33
CA LYS A 204 -3.60 -0.72 -10.69
C LYS A 204 -3.51 0.80 -10.84
N VAL A 205 -2.61 1.42 -10.09
CA VAL A 205 -2.37 2.85 -10.13
C VAL A 205 -0.93 3.13 -10.57
N ARG A 206 -0.73 4.10 -11.46
CA ARG A 206 0.60 4.56 -11.84
C ARG A 206 0.88 5.88 -11.16
N ILE A 207 1.94 5.90 -10.36
CA ILE A 207 2.42 7.12 -9.69
C ILE A 207 3.70 7.62 -10.33
N GLN A 208 4.00 8.89 -10.08
CA GLN A 208 5.20 9.57 -10.53
C GLN A 208 5.84 10.35 -9.40
N GLU A 209 7.17 10.49 -9.45
CA GLU A 209 7.93 11.34 -8.53
C GLU A 209 7.35 12.76 -8.47
N THR A 210 7.31 13.33 -7.27
CA THR A 210 6.83 14.70 -7.10
C THR A 210 7.86 15.71 -7.62
N GLN A 211 7.39 16.85 -8.12
CA GLN A 211 8.27 17.91 -8.67
C GLN A 211 9.25 18.47 -7.63
N ALA A 212 8.90 18.44 -6.35
CA ALA A 212 9.76 18.90 -5.27
C ALA A 212 10.97 17.97 -5.02
N GLU A 213 10.85 16.68 -5.37
CA GLU A 213 11.89 15.68 -5.16
C GLU A 213 12.80 15.48 -6.39
N LEU A 214 12.46 16.11 -7.51
CA LEU A 214 13.15 15.94 -8.78
C LEU A 214 14.53 16.62 -8.77
N PRO A 215 15.63 15.86 -9.02
CA PRO A 215 16.92 16.48 -9.25
C PRO A 215 16.93 17.23 -10.59
N ARG A 216 17.64 18.37 -10.62
CA ARG A 216 17.74 19.23 -11.81
C ARG A 216 18.27 18.43 -13.00
N GLY A 217 17.55 18.49 -14.13
CA GLY A 217 17.94 17.84 -15.38
C GLY A 217 17.57 16.35 -15.50
N CYS A 218 16.86 15.76 -14.53
CA CYS A 218 16.41 14.38 -14.61
C CYS A 218 14.94 14.26 -15.03
N ILE A 219 14.62 13.16 -15.72
CA ILE A 219 13.24 12.78 -16.03
C ILE A 219 12.62 12.12 -14.79
N PRO A 220 11.37 12.45 -14.43
CA PRO A 220 10.63 11.79 -13.35
C PRO A 220 10.41 10.31 -13.61
N ARG A 221 10.73 9.48 -12.61
CA ARG A 221 10.44 8.04 -12.67
C ARG A 221 8.98 7.79 -12.33
N SER A 222 8.44 6.72 -12.90
CA SER A 222 7.10 6.22 -12.58
C SER A 222 7.20 4.82 -11.97
N LEU A 223 6.28 4.54 -11.06
CA LEU A 223 6.15 3.24 -10.39
C LEU A 223 4.70 2.79 -10.49
N GLU A 224 4.51 1.47 -10.56
CA GLU A 224 3.19 0.88 -10.53
C GLU A 224 2.86 0.39 -9.14
N ILE A 225 1.70 0.82 -8.66
CA ILE A 225 1.11 0.46 -7.38
C ILE A 225 -0.08 -0.46 -7.62
N VAL A 226 -0.13 -1.52 -6.82
CA VAL A 226 -1.24 -2.45 -6.71
C VAL A 226 -2.00 -2.12 -5.43
N LEU A 227 -3.30 -1.86 -5.58
CA LEU A 227 -4.26 -1.67 -4.50
C LEU A 227 -5.18 -2.88 -4.46
N ARG A 228 -5.59 -3.31 -3.26
CA ARG A 228 -6.45 -4.46 -3.02
C ARG A 228 -7.57 -4.13 -2.02
N ALA A 229 -8.71 -4.80 -2.16
CA ALA A 229 -9.84 -4.69 -1.25
C ALA A 229 -10.25 -3.22 -1.03
N GLU A 230 -10.39 -2.78 0.22
CA GLU A 230 -10.88 -1.44 0.59
C GLU A 230 -9.96 -0.28 0.17
N THR A 231 -8.69 -0.56 -0.16
CA THR A 231 -7.76 0.48 -0.65
C THR A 231 -8.04 0.91 -2.08
N VAL A 232 -8.87 0.14 -2.80
CA VAL A 232 -9.29 0.43 -4.17
C VAL A 232 -10.15 1.70 -4.21
N GLU A 233 -10.05 2.48 -5.29
CA GLU A 233 -10.73 3.76 -5.50
C GLU A 233 -10.42 4.89 -4.50
N GLN A 234 -9.51 4.67 -3.55
CA GLN A 234 -9.08 5.72 -2.63
C GLN A 234 -8.19 6.79 -3.29
N ALA A 235 -7.47 6.43 -4.36
CA ALA A 235 -6.57 7.32 -5.08
C ALA A 235 -7.20 7.82 -6.40
N GLN A 236 -7.17 9.13 -6.66
CA GLN A 236 -7.61 9.73 -7.93
C GLN A 236 -6.45 10.33 -8.72
N ALA A 237 -6.63 10.49 -10.03
CA ALA A 237 -5.62 11.10 -10.89
C ALA A 237 -5.42 12.57 -10.54
N GLY A 238 -4.17 12.98 -10.37
CA GLY A 238 -3.78 14.33 -9.95
C GLY A 238 -3.42 14.43 -8.47
N ASP A 239 -3.92 13.51 -7.63
CA ASP A 239 -3.68 13.53 -6.19
C ASP A 239 -2.23 13.23 -5.83
N LYS A 240 -1.78 13.85 -4.74
CA LYS A 240 -0.53 13.46 -4.07
C LYS A 240 -0.90 12.56 -2.90
N CYS A 241 -0.48 11.30 -2.98
CA CYS A 241 -0.76 10.31 -1.96
C CYS A 241 0.52 9.68 -1.42
N ASP A 242 0.46 9.34 -0.14
CA ASP A 242 1.38 8.49 0.58
C ASP A 242 0.82 7.06 0.52
N PHE A 243 1.61 6.16 -0.03
CA PHE A 243 1.29 4.74 -0.11
C PHE A 243 2.15 4.00 0.89
N ILE A 244 1.52 3.26 1.79
CA ILE A 244 2.20 2.38 2.74
C ILE A 244 2.00 0.95 2.28
N GLY A 245 3.07 0.15 2.31
CA GLY A 245 3.02 -1.24 1.89
C GLY A 245 4.40 -1.81 1.62
N THR A 246 4.49 -2.76 0.69
CA THR A 246 5.73 -3.49 0.42
C THR A 246 6.11 -3.45 -1.04
N LEU A 247 7.41 -3.41 -1.30
CA LEU A 247 7.94 -3.62 -2.63
C LEU A 247 7.90 -5.11 -2.96
N ILE A 248 7.30 -5.45 -4.10
CA ILE A 248 7.16 -6.82 -4.59
C ILE A 248 7.77 -6.97 -5.99
N VAL A 249 8.04 -8.22 -6.34
CA VAL A 249 8.57 -8.59 -7.64
C VAL A 249 7.50 -9.36 -8.39
N VAL A 250 7.05 -8.82 -9.53
CA VAL A 250 6.02 -9.44 -10.36
C VAL A 250 6.69 -10.02 -11.61
N PRO A 251 6.43 -11.29 -11.97
CA PRO A 251 6.95 -11.86 -13.22
C PRO A 251 6.34 -11.14 -14.44
N ASP A 252 7.18 -10.78 -15.41
CA ASP A 252 6.73 -10.17 -16.67
C ASP A 252 6.47 -11.27 -17.71
N VAL A 253 5.22 -11.75 -17.73
CA VAL A 253 4.81 -12.87 -18.61
C VAL A 253 4.81 -12.48 -20.09
N SER A 254 4.69 -11.19 -20.40
CA SER A 254 4.75 -10.67 -21.78
C SER A 254 6.15 -10.85 -22.37
N LYS A 255 7.19 -10.67 -21.54
CA LYS A 255 8.58 -10.86 -21.96
C LYS A 255 9.00 -12.33 -21.96
N LEU A 256 8.31 -13.20 -21.20
CA LEU A 256 8.45 -14.66 -21.31
C LEU A 256 8.00 -15.22 -22.68
N GLN A 257 7.29 -14.43 -23.49
CA GLN A 257 6.88 -14.80 -24.86
C GLN A 257 7.86 -14.31 -25.93
N MET A 258 8.83 -13.45 -25.60
CA MET A 258 9.85 -13.03 -26.57
C MET A 258 10.95 -14.09 -26.69
N PRO A 259 11.29 -14.56 -27.92
CA PRO A 259 12.42 -15.46 -28.12
C PRO A 259 13.74 -14.68 -27.89
N GLY A 260 14.32 -14.83 -26.70
CA GLY A 260 15.58 -14.21 -26.27
C GLY A 260 16.52 -15.20 -25.59
N ALA A 261 17.79 -14.82 -25.47
CA ALA A 261 18.92 -15.68 -25.09
C ALA A 261 18.70 -16.44 -23.77
N ARG A 262 19.18 -17.68 -23.73
CA ARG A 262 18.91 -18.67 -22.67
C ARG A 262 19.97 -18.56 -21.57
N ALA A 263 19.59 -18.28 -20.33
CA ALA A 263 20.45 -18.57 -19.19
C ALA A 263 20.31 -20.05 -18.76
N GLU A 264 21.30 -20.88 -19.07
CA GLU A 264 21.38 -22.26 -18.61
C GLU A 264 21.84 -22.30 -17.13
N THR A 265 21.11 -23.00 -16.26
CA THR A 265 21.70 -23.61 -15.07
C THR A 265 22.07 -25.04 -15.44
N SER A 266 23.29 -25.21 -15.97
CA SER A 266 23.84 -26.53 -16.27
C SER A 266 24.31 -27.18 -14.97
N GLU A 267 23.62 -28.24 -14.52
CA GLU A 267 24.21 -29.19 -13.58
C GLU A 267 25.28 -30.00 -14.31
N ARG A 268 26.53 -29.90 -13.84
CA ARG A 268 27.66 -30.70 -14.31
C ARG A 268 27.35 -32.20 -14.15
N GLN A 269 27.16 -32.92 -15.25
CA GLN A 269 27.34 -34.37 -15.27
C GLN A 269 28.83 -34.70 -15.33
N THR A 270 29.38 -35.19 -14.22
CA THR A 270 30.56 -36.06 -14.22
C THR A 270 30.12 -37.44 -13.75
N GLY A 271 30.08 -38.41 -14.67
CA GLY A 271 29.85 -39.82 -14.33
C GLY A 271 29.25 -40.63 -15.48
N GLU A 272 30.10 -41.40 -16.16
CA GLU A 272 29.67 -42.54 -16.98
C GLU A 272 28.98 -43.60 -16.09
N GLY A 273 27.85 -44.13 -16.52
CA GLY A 273 27.32 -45.38 -15.97
C GLY A 273 25.82 -45.46 -15.80
N TYR A 274 25.22 -46.35 -16.58
CA TYR A 274 23.90 -46.96 -16.43
C TYR A 274 22.64 -46.10 -16.61
N ASN A 275 21.92 -46.43 -17.68
CA ASN A 275 20.54 -46.06 -17.97
C ASN A 275 19.63 -46.41 -16.78
N THR A 276 19.40 -45.45 -15.91
CA THR A 276 18.16 -45.35 -15.14
C THR A 276 17.40 -44.17 -15.71
N ASP A 277 16.18 -44.44 -16.19
CA ASP A 277 15.31 -43.47 -16.82
C ASP A 277 14.88 -42.42 -15.77
N GLY A 278 15.71 -41.39 -15.61
CA GLY A 278 15.45 -40.25 -14.76
C GLY A 278 14.27 -39.45 -15.30
N ILE A 279 13.42 -38.96 -14.39
CA ILE A 279 12.18 -38.23 -14.66
C ILE A 279 12.41 -37.12 -15.69
N ARG A 280 12.06 -37.37 -16.95
CA ARG A 280 12.17 -36.43 -18.10
C ARG A 280 11.13 -35.29 -18.05
N GLY A 281 10.67 -34.89 -16.86
CA GLY A 281 9.54 -34.00 -16.66
C GLY A 281 9.80 -32.51 -16.90
N LEU A 282 11.07 -32.06 -16.91
CA LEU A 282 11.39 -30.63 -17.08
C LEU A 282 11.68 -30.21 -18.54
N LYS A 283 11.79 -31.15 -19.49
CA LYS A 283 12.05 -30.81 -20.91
C LYS A 283 10.88 -30.08 -21.58
N ALA A 284 9.64 -30.27 -21.10
CA ALA A 284 8.45 -29.65 -21.70
C ALA A 284 8.28 -28.16 -21.33
N LEU A 285 8.91 -27.69 -20.26
CA LEU A 285 8.77 -26.30 -19.83
C LEU A 285 9.74 -25.34 -20.53
N GLY A 286 10.89 -25.83 -21.00
CA GLY A 286 11.95 -24.99 -21.55
C GLY A 286 12.50 -24.04 -20.49
N VAL A 287 13.82 -23.97 -20.33
CA VAL A 287 14.42 -22.94 -19.48
C VAL A 287 14.22 -21.60 -20.20
N ARG A 288 13.25 -20.81 -19.73
CA ARG A 288 12.92 -19.48 -20.26
C ARG A 288 13.48 -18.42 -19.31
N ASP A 289 14.00 -17.34 -19.89
CA ASP A 289 14.48 -16.20 -19.13
C ASP A 289 13.34 -15.59 -18.31
N LEU A 290 13.46 -15.70 -16.98
CA LEU A 290 12.52 -15.11 -16.04
C LEU A 290 12.82 -13.62 -15.88
N SER A 291 12.17 -12.80 -16.69
CA SER A 291 12.18 -11.35 -16.51
C SER A 291 11.19 -10.95 -15.43
N TYR A 292 11.68 -10.19 -14.45
CA TYR A 292 10.87 -9.65 -13.37
C TYR A 292 10.80 -8.12 -13.45
N ARG A 293 9.72 -7.56 -12.90
CA ARG A 293 9.53 -6.12 -12.73
C ARG A 293 9.20 -5.81 -11.27
N LEU A 294 9.74 -4.71 -10.77
CA LEU A 294 9.38 -4.20 -9.45
C LEU A 294 8.00 -3.55 -9.53
N ALA A 295 7.15 -3.86 -8.55
CA ALA A 295 5.87 -3.22 -8.32
C ALA A 295 5.71 -2.96 -6.83
N PHE A 296 4.87 -2.01 -6.45
CA PHE A 296 4.58 -1.72 -5.05
C PHE A 296 3.18 -2.23 -4.71
N LEU A 297 3.06 -3.05 -3.67
CA LEU A 297 1.78 -3.51 -3.15
C LEU A 297 1.44 -2.65 -1.93
N ALA A 298 0.45 -1.77 -2.07
CA ALA A 298 0.04 -0.91 -0.96
C ALA A 298 -1.01 -1.62 -0.08
N CYS A 299 -0.87 -1.46 1.23
CA CYS A 299 -1.86 -1.84 2.23
C CYS A 299 -2.65 -0.65 2.78
N SER A 300 -2.13 0.57 2.64
CA SER A 300 -2.83 1.82 2.99
C SER A 300 -2.53 2.91 1.96
N VAL A 301 -3.51 3.78 1.74
CA VAL A 301 -3.42 4.97 0.90
C VAL A 301 -3.88 6.16 1.72
N GLU A 302 -2.99 7.12 1.93
CA GLU A 302 -3.27 8.36 2.64
C GLU A 302 -3.00 9.52 1.69
N SER A 303 -3.92 10.47 1.55
CA SER A 303 -3.63 11.67 0.74
C SER A 303 -2.63 12.55 1.49
N THR A 304 -1.45 12.83 0.90
CA THR A 304 -0.37 13.63 1.52
C THR A 304 -0.76 15.08 1.64
N ASN A 305 -1.43 15.54 0.59
CA ASN A 305 -2.35 16.63 0.70
C ASN A 305 -3.69 15.94 0.98
N PRO A 306 -4.15 15.80 2.24
CA PRO A 306 -5.52 16.23 2.37
C PRO A 306 -5.51 17.62 1.72
N ARG A 307 -6.58 18.11 1.10
CA ARG A 307 -6.66 19.58 1.09
C ARG A 307 -6.41 19.98 2.56
N PHE A 308 -5.86 21.13 2.84
CA PHE A 308 -6.08 21.63 4.19
C PHE A 308 -7.63 21.58 4.37
N GLY A 309 -8.17 20.52 4.99
CA GLY A 309 -9.45 19.89 4.58
C GLY A 309 -9.40 18.47 3.93
N GLY A 310 -9.40 17.40 4.74
CA GLY A 310 -9.73 16.04 4.29
C GLY A 310 -11.21 15.91 3.87
N LYS A 311 -11.63 14.71 3.45
CA LYS A 311 -12.93 14.33 2.83
C LYS A 311 -14.23 14.79 3.56
N ASP A 312 -14.15 15.40 4.75
CA ASP A 312 -15.28 15.89 5.53
C ASP A 312 -15.25 17.40 5.84
N LEU A 313 -14.43 18.17 5.13
CA LEU A 313 -14.17 19.58 5.46
C LEU A 313 -14.55 20.54 4.32
N ASP A 314 -15.82 20.49 3.91
CA ASP A 314 -16.49 21.58 3.19
C ASP A 314 -16.88 22.76 4.12
N GLY A 315 -16.20 22.91 5.26
CA GLY A 315 -16.46 23.95 6.26
C GLY A 315 -15.20 24.79 6.58
N ASP A 316 -15.43 26.04 7.00
CA ASP A 316 -14.37 26.99 7.39
C ASP A 316 -13.38 26.36 8.40
N MET A 317 -12.11 26.26 8.01
CA MET A 317 -11.01 25.84 8.88
C MET A 317 -10.81 26.83 10.02
N THR A 318 -11.23 26.45 11.22
CA THR A 318 -11.03 27.26 12.43
C THR A 318 -9.58 27.16 12.91
N ALA A 319 -9.05 28.26 13.45
CA ALA A 319 -7.69 28.31 14.01
C ALA A 319 -7.46 27.26 15.13
N GLU A 320 -8.52 26.83 15.82
CA GLU A 320 -8.45 25.80 16.86
C GLU A 320 -8.20 24.39 16.29
N MET A 321 -8.77 24.05 15.13
CA MET A 321 -8.51 22.78 14.45
C MET A 321 -7.08 22.70 13.95
N ILE A 322 -6.55 23.81 13.43
CA ILE A 322 -5.16 23.93 13.00
C ILE A 322 -4.21 23.75 14.20
N LYS A 323 -4.51 24.41 15.33
CA LYS A 323 -3.71 24.28 16.55
C LYS A 323 -3.59 22.83 17.03
N LYS A 324 -4.66 22.04 16.94
CA LYS A 324 -4.65 20.62 17.34
C LYS A 324 -3.75 19.74 16.47
N GLN A 325 -3.46 20.16 15.24
CA GLN A 325 -2.61 19.41 14.30
C GLN A 325 -1.13 19.79 14.39
N MET A 326 -0.79 20.84 15.14
CA MET A 326 0.58 21.35 15.26
C MET A 326 1.12 21.08 16.65
N THR A 327 2.44 21.00 16.76
CA THR A 327 3.10 20.96 18.07
C THR A 327 2.97 22.31 18.79
N ASP A 328 2.97 22.31 20.12
CA ASP A 328 2.89 23.54 20.92
C ASP A 328 4.03 24.52 20.57
N HIS A 329 5.20 24.00 20.20
CA HIS A 329 6.35 24.81 19.81
C HIS A 329 6.16 25.50 18.45
N GLU A 330 5.63 24.78 17.45
CA GLU A 330 5.29 25.37 16.16
C GLU A 330 4.21 26.44 16.32
N TRP A 331 3.19 26.15 17.13
CA TRP A 331 2.13 27.11 17.43
C TRP A 331 2.67 28.36 18.11
N GLU A 332 3.55 28.23 19.10
CA GLU A 332 4.17 29.38 19.77
C GLU A 332 4.97 30.24 18.77
N THR A 333 5.68 29.60 17.85
CA THR A 333 6.45 30.29 16.80
C THR A 333 5.53 31.06 15.86
N ILE A 334 4.46 30.42 15.37
CA ILE A 334 3.44 31.06 14.52
C ILE A 334 2.78 32.22 15.28
N TYR A 335 2.41 32.00 16.54
CA TYR A 335 1.81 33.04 17.37
C TYR A 335 2.74 34.24 17.57
N LYS A 336 4.05 34.02 17.76
CA LYS A 336 5.06 35.09 17.78
C LYS A 336 5.11 35.84 16.45
N MET A 337 5.09 35.12 15.32
CA MET A 337 5.06 35.73 13.99
C MET A 337 3.80 36.60 13.79
N THR A 338 2.62 36.15 14.22
CA THR A 338 1.38 36.93 14.08
C THR A 338 1.37 38.24 14.87
N LYS A 339 2.18 38.35 15.93
CA LYS A 339 2.32 39.57 16.74
C LYS A 339 3.31 40.56 16.17
N ASP A 340 4.15 40.16 15.22
CA ASP A 340 5.13 41.03 14.62
C ASP A 340 4.46 42.06 13.71
N LYS A 341 4.62 43.35 14.03
CA LYS A 341 4.09 44.46 13.23
C LYS A 341 4.73 44.54 11.85
N ASN A 342 5.96 44.04 11.71
CA ASN A 342 6.72 44.03 10.46
C ASN A 342 6.64 42.70 9.73
N LEU A 343 5.74 41.79 10.13
CA LEU A 343 5.59 40.45 9.54
C LEU A 343 5.52 40.49 8.02
N TYR A 344 4.73 41.42 7.46
CA TYR A 344 4.54 41.55 6.03
C TYR A 344 5.85 41.83 5.28
N GLN A 345 6.66 42.77 5.79
CA GLN A 345 7.96 43.10 5.20
C GLN A 345 8.98 41.98 5.42
N ASN A 346 8.96 41.35 6.61
CA ASN A 346 9.84 40.25 6.95
C ASN A 346 9.59 39.04 6.04
N LEU A 347 8.33 38.68 5.78
CA LEU A 347 7.95 37.61 4.84
C LEU A 347 8.43 37.88 3.41
N ILE A 348 8.29 39.12 2.93
CA ILE A 348 8.78 39.52 1.61
C ILE A 348 10.30 39.34 1.52
N SER A 349 11.03 39.80 2.53
CA SER A 349 12.48 39.70 2.57
C SER A 349 12.97 38.25 2.70
N SER A 350 12.20 37.38 3.36
CA SER A 350 12.56 35.97 3.53
C SER A 350 12.32 35.12 2.29
N ILE A 351 11.29 35.42 1.49
CA ILE A 351 10.99 34.67 0.25
C ILE A 351 11.94 35.07 -0.87
N PHE A 352 12.33 36.35 -0.94
CA PHE A 352 13.16 36.88 -2.02
C PHE A 352 14.50 37.44 -1.52
N PRO A 353 15.37 36.66 -0.85
CA PRO A 353 16.60 37.16 -0.26
C PRO A 353 17.63 37.60 -1.30
N THR A 354 17.62 36.99 -2.49
CA THR A 354 18.60 37.25 -3.55
C THR A 354 18.16 38.33 -4.54
N ILE A 355 16.91 38.80 -4.46
CA ILE A 355 16.34 39.74 -5.43
C ILE A 355 16.20 41.12 -4.77
N HIS A 356 16.90 42.12 -5.31
CA HIS A 356 16.81 43.49 -4.83
C HIS A 356 15.73 44.29 -5.58
N GLY A 357 15.02 45.16 -4.87
CA GLY A 357 13.99 46.05 -5.43
C GLY A 357 12.65 45.37 -5.73
N ASN A 358 11.79 46.08 -6.47
CA ASN A 358 10.45 45.65 -6.92
C ASN A 358 9.56 45.08 -5.80
N ASP A 359 9.50 45.79 -4.66
CA ASP A 359 8.76 45.32 -3.48
C ASP A 359 7.26 45.15 -3.73
N GLU A 360 6.67 45.94 -4.64
CA GLU A 360 5.27 45.79 -5.05
C GLU A 360 5.00 44.46 -5.75
N VAL A 361 5.91 44.02 -6.62
CA VAL A 361 5.81 42.73 -7.32
C VAL A 361 5.94 41.58 -6.32
N LYS A 362 6.92 41.68 -5.40
CA LYS A 362 7.11 40.68 -4.33
C LYS A 362 5.86 40.55 -3.46
N ARG A 363 5.22 41.67 -3.12
CA ARG A 363 3.93 41.73 -2.40
C ARG A 363 2.83 41.03 -3.17
N GLY A 364 2.73 41.28 -4.47
CA GLY A 364 1.76 40.61 -5.35
C GLY A 364 1.94 39.10 -5.39
N ILE A 365 3.19 38.63 -5.51
CA ILE A 365 3.50 37.18 -5.51
C ILE A 365 3.20 36.55 -4.13
N LEU A 366 3.49 37.26 -3.04
CA LEU A 366 3.14 36.80 -1.69
C LEU A 366 1.62 36.58 -1.56
N LEU A 367 0.80 37.53 -2.02
CA LEU A 367 -0.66 37.41 -2.01
C LEU A 367 -1.15 36.26 -2.89
N MET A 368 -0.48 35.98 -4.01
CA MET A 368 -0.78 34.83 -4.87
C MET A 368 -0.57 33.50 -4.14
N LEU A 369 0.46 33.38 -3.29
CA LEU A 369 0.74 32.17 -2.51
C LEU A 369 -0.28 31.93 -1.39
N PHE A 370 -0.79 33.00 -0.77
CA PHE A 370 -1.82 32.88 0.27
C PHE A 370 -3.22 32.64 -0.30
N GLY A 371 -3.48 33.07 -1.54
CA GLY A 371 -4.79 32.93 -2.17
C GLY A 371 -5.88 33.75 -1.48
N GLY A 372 -7.13 33.45 -1.80
CA GLY A 372 -8.31 34.06 -1.20
C GLY A 372 -9.33 33.00 -0.82
N VAL A 373 -10.41 33.41 -0.15
CA VAL A 373 -11.45 32.47 0.30
C VAL A 373 -12.39 32.14 -0.85
N PRO A 374 -12.48 30.88 -1.32
CA PRO A 374 -13.50 30.47 -2.26
C PRO A 374 -14.87 30.56 -1.59
N LYS A 375 -15.88 31.03 -2.33
CA LYS A 375 -17.24 31.18 -1.78
C LYS A 375 -18.24 30.49 -2.67
N VAL A 376 -19.26 29.88 -2.09
CA VAL A 376 -20.40 29.36 -2.84
C VAL A 376 -21.54 30.35 -2.70
N THR A 377 -22.13 30.76 -3.82
CA THR A 377 -23.31 31.62 -3.81
C THR A 377 -24.53 30.84 -3.33
N ARG A 378 -25.61 31.54 -2.99
CA ARG A 378 -26.90 30.89 -2.64
C ARG A 378 -27.48 30.06 -3.79
N GLU A 379 -27.01 30.30 -5.02
CA GLU A 379 -27.44 29.61 -6.24
C GLU A 379 -26.59 28.37 -6.56
N GLY A 380 -25.62 28.02 -5.69
CA GLY A 380 -24.76 26.85 -5.86
C GLY A 380 -23.57 27.06 -6.81
N THR A 381 -23.34 28.28 -7.29
CA THR A 381 -22.16 28.60 -8.11
C THR A 381 -20.95 28.89 -7.23
N THR A 382 -19.80 28.28 -7.57
CA THR A 382 -18.54 28.48 -6.86
C THR A 382 -17.82 29.71 -7.41
N LEU A 383 -17.55 30.68 -6.56
CA LEU A 383 -16.70 31.84 -6.81
C LEU A 383 -15.26 31.51 -6.41
N ARG A 384 -14.34 31.71 -7.36
CA ARG A 384 -12.90 31.46 -7.18
C ARG A 384 -12.30 32.43 -6.15
N GLY A 385 -11.52 31.90 -5.21
CA GLY A 385 -10.74 32.68 -4.25
C GLY A 385 -9.32 33.02 -4.71
N ASP A 386 -8.71 32.19 -5.56
CA ASP A 386 -7.31 32.36 -5.97
C ASP A 386 -7.10 33.49 -6.99
N VAL A 387 -6.00 34.22 -6.81
CA VAL A 387 -5.61 35.33 -7.67
C VAL A 387 -4.59 34.86 -8.72
N ASN A 388 -4.82 35.23 -9.98
CA ASN A 388 -3.83 35.08 -11.04
C ASN A 388 -2.97 36.35 -11.12
N VAL A 389 -1.65 36.22 -11.12
CA VAL A 389 -0.71 37.35 -11.27
C VAL A 389 0.04 37.21 -12.59
N CYS A 390 0.14 38.32 -13.34
CA CYS A 390 0.94 38.42 -14.56
C CYS A 390 2.08 39.42 -14.34
N VAL A 391 3.31 39.01 -14.63
CA VAL A 391 4.50 39.87 -14.51
C VAL A 391 5.03 40.19 -15.90
N VAL A 392 4.98 41.47 -16.28
CA VAL A 392 5.51 41.99 -17.54
C VAL A 392 6.60 43.02 -17.22
N GLY A 393 7.65 43.05 -18.03
CA GLY A 393 8.71 44.05 -17.87
C GLY A 393 9.78 43.94 -18.95
N ASP A 394 10.82 44.76 -18.85
CA ASP A 394 11.94 44.80 -19.80
C ASP A 394 12.89 43.61 -19.65
N PRO A 395 13.71 43.27 -20.67
CA PRO A 395 14.76 42.27 -20.53
C PRO A 395 15.66 42.53 -19.30
N SER A 396 16.22 41.48 -18.70
CA SER A 396 17.17 41.56 -17.58
C SER A 396 16.62 42.08 -16.24
N THR A 397 15.30 42.14 -16.05
CA THR A 397 14.64 42.53 -14.78
C THR A 397 14.41 41.37 -13.79
N ALA A 398 15.15 40.25 -13.93
CA ALA A 398 15.05 39.04 -13.10
C ALA A 398 13.66 38.37 -13.03
N LYS A 399 12.76 38.65 -13.99
CA LYS A 399 11.40 38.05 -14.05
C LYS A 399 11.40 36.52 -13.94
N SER A 400 12.33 35.86 -14.62
CA SER A 400 12.45 34.39 -14.59
C SER A 400 12.98 33.83 -13.27
N GLN A 401 13.50 34.67 -12.38
CA GLN A 401 13.95 34.26 -11.05
C GLN A 401 12.84 34.41 -9.99
N PHE A 402 11.77 35.16 -10.31
CA PHE A 402 10.56 35.22 -9.49
C PHE A 402 9.64 34.00 -9.66
N LEU A 403 9.73 33.33 -10.82
CA LEU A 403 9.01 32.09 -11.16
C LEU A 403 9.86 30.88 -10.77
#